data_AF-A0A8J5ERL2-F1
#
_entry.id   AF-A0A8J5ERL2-F1
#
_cell.length_a   1.000
_cell.length_b   1.000
_cell.length_c   1.000
_cell.angle_alpha   90.00
_cell.angle_beta   90.00
_cell.angle_gamma   90.00
#
_symmetry.space_group_name_H-M   'P 1'
#
loop_
_entity.id
_entity.type
_entity.pdbx_description
1 polymer ?
#
loop_
_entity_poly.entity_id
_entity_poly.type
_entity_poly.pdbx_seq_one_letter_code
_entity_poly.pdbx_strand_id
1 'polypeptide(L)'
;MPAKRKSSSDDGEATATVPEWVATLARRQFSGNDDEAIGVWFIASKRVENSDLDTQQNRLYLPTDSVAANLISLLSLEERAMASLVGDIGQPSKRCRAEAAEDEMRKKQKAAGRAHGGLPVRVYARCGFVFYLWLTRWDGSGGTVIKGQELKLFRSFSSLKKGDNIDVWAFRRRRGELCFAIGRP
;
A
#
# COMPACT_ATOMS: atom_id res chain seq x y z
N MET A 1 -3.08 -38.02 -37.58
CA MET A 1 -2.42 -36.82 -37.02
C MET A 1 -3.18 -36.36 -35.78
N PRO A 2 -2.56 -36.38 -34.58
CA PRO A 2 -3.02 -35.55 -33.47
C PRO A 2 -1.98 -34.47 -33.15
N ALA A 3 -2.38 -33.21 -33.28
CA ALA A 3 -1.56 -32.05 -32.94
C ALA A 3 -1.49 -31.89 -31.43
N LYS A 4 -0.28 -32.08 -30.89
CA LYS A 4 0.09 -31.86 -29.49
C LYS A 4 0.06 -30.35 -29.21
N ARG A 5 -0.90 -29.88 -28.41
CA ARG A 5 -0.85 -28.54 -27.83
C ARG A 5 0.24 -28.51 -26.77
N LYS A 6 1.35 -27.83 -27.07
CA LYS A 6 2.41 -27.56 -26.10
C LYS A 6 2.09 -26.23 -25.43
N SER A 7 1.57 -26.31 -24.22
CA SER A 7 1.53 -25.21 -23.26
C SER A 7 2.96 -24.92 -22.81
N SER A 8 3.46 -23.73 -23.08
CA SER A 8 4.63 -23.18 -22.41
C SER A 8 4.18 -21.96 -21.60
N SER A 9 3.79 -22.23 -20.36
CA SER A 9 3.85 -21.28 -19.26
C SER A 9 5.33 -21.04 -18.96
N ASP A 10 5.82 -19.91 -19.44
CA ASP A 10 7.13 -19.36 -19.06
C ASP A 10 6.87 -18.34 -17.94
N ASP A 11 6.55 -18.85 -16.75
CA ASP A 11 6.48 -18.04 -15.53
C ASP A 11 7.91 -17.88 -15.01
N GLY A 12 8.67 -17.04 -15.72
CA GLY A 12 9.92 -16.49 -15.21
C GLY A 12 9.59 -15.60 -14.03
N GLU A 13 9.87 -16.08 -12.82
CA GLU A 13 9.89 -15.31 -11.59
C GLU A 13 10.97 -14.23 -11.72
N ALA A 14 10.61 -13.14 -12.40
CA ALA A 14 11.44 -11.96 -12.54
C ALA A 14 11.52 -11.31 -11.16
N THR A 15 12.61 -11.58 -10.43
CA THR A 15 12.96 -10.82 -9.24
C THR A 15 13.03 -9.36 -9.65
N ALA A 16 12.04 -8.55 -9.27
CA ALA A 16 12.00 -7.14 -9.61
C ALA A 16 13.31 -6.49 -9.15
N THR A 17 14.08 -5.95 -10.09
CA THR A 17 15.30 -5.21 -9.77
C THR A 17 14.92 -3.85 -9.22
N VAL A 18 15.50 -3.46 -8.08
CA VAL A 18 15.22 -2.15 -7.46
C VAL A 18 15.61 -1.02 -8.43
N PRO A 19 14.67 -0.14 -8.84
CA PRO A 19 14.98 0.98 -9.71
C PRO A 19 15.97 1.95 -9.06
N GLU A 20 16.85 2.55 -9.86
CA GLU A 20 17.89 3.48 -9.36
C GLU A 20 17.31 4.64 -8.54
N TRP A 21 16.15 5.16 -8.94
CA TRP A 21 15.49 6.25 -8.23
C TRP A 21 15.00 5.83 -6.84
N VAL A 22 14.53 4.58 -6.69
CA VAL A 22 14.13 4.01 -5.40
C VAL A 22 15.36 3.77 -4.54
N ALA A 23 16.41 3.17 -5.11
CA ALA A 23 17.66 2.91 -4.39
C ALA A 23 18.32 4.20 -3.89
N THR A 24 18.37 5.24 -4.75
CA THR A 24 18.88 6.57 -4.40
C THR A 24 18.04 7.22 -3.30
N LEU A 25 16.72 7.09 -3.39
CA LEU A 25 15.80 7.64 -2.41
C LEU A 25 15.97 6.96 -1.05
N ALA A 26 16.02 5.63 -1.03
CA ALA A 26 16.23 4.86 0.19
C ALA A 26 17.57 5.25 0.83
N ARG A 27 18.68 5.26 0.08
CA ARG A 27 20.01 5.72 0.56
C ARG A 27 19.96 7.09 1.21
N ARG A 28 19.29 8.08 0.61
CA ARG A 28 19.16 9.42 1.21
C ARG A 28 18.45 9.41 2.56
N GLN A 29 17.50 8.50 2.77
CA GLN A 29 16.77 8.38 4.03
C GLN A 29 17.54 7.60 5.10
N PHE A 30 18.54 6.82 4.70
CA PHE A 30 19.53 6.19 5.55
C PHE A 30 20.79 7.05 5.63
N SER A 31 20.77 8.14 6.41
CA SER A 31 21.96 8.99 6.62
C SER A 31 22.91 8.43 7.69
N GLY A 32 23.17 7.11 7.67
CA GLY A 32 24.20 6.46 8.49
C GLY A 32 25.42 6.13 7.62
N ASN A 33 26.62 6.25 8.17
CA ASN A 33 27.87 5.85 7.50
C ASN A 33 28.06 4.33 7.46
N ASP A 34 27.07 3.56 7.92
CA ASP A 34 27.14 2.12 8.01
C ASP A 34 26.60 1.55 6.70
N ASP A 35 27.40 0.71 6.03
CA ASP A 35 27.05 -0.16 4.89
C ASP A 35 25.98 -1.21 5.26
N GLU A 36 25.09 -0.91 6.22
CA GLU A 36 23.96 -1.74 6.54
C GLU A 36 23.05 -1.78 5.31
N ALA A 37 22.87 -2.98 4.77
CA ALA A 37 22.09 -3.22 3.57
C ALA A 37 20.71 -2.55 3.71
N ILE A 38 20.51 -1.50 2.92
CA ILE A 38 19.24 -0.77 2.90
C ILE A 38 18.19 -1.73 2.38
N GLY A 39 17.36 -2.22 3.29
CA GLY A 39 16.22 -3.06 2.95
C GLY A 39 15.26 -2.28 2.07
N VAL A 40 15.20 -2.66 0.79
CA VAL A 40 14.21 -2.20 -0.18
C VAL A 40 13.46 -3.44 -0.65
N TRP A 41 12.15 -3.42 -0.49
CA TRP A 41 11.28 -4.55 -0.79
C TRP A 41 10.28 -4.17 -1.86
N PHE A 42 10.19 -4.99 -2.89
CA PHE A 42 9.10 -4.87 -3.85
C PHE A 42 7.80 -5.26 -3.16
N ILE A 43 6.78 -4.41 -3.24
CA ILE A 43 5.47 -4.70 -2.66
C ILE A 43 4.52 -5.17 -3.74
N ALA A 44 4.31 -4.37 -4.77
CA ALA A 44 3.31 -4.67 -5.79
C ALA A 44 3.61 -3.93 -7.10
N SER A 45 3.19 -4.52 -8.22
CA SER A 45 2.92 -3.76 -9.45
C SER A 45 1.42 -3.72 -9.67
N LYS A 46 0.89 -2.58 -10.11
CA LYS A 46 -0.52 -2.48 -10.50
C LYS A 46 -0.75 -1.44 -11.57
N ARG A 47 -1.88 -1.58 -12.24
CA ARG A 47 -2.41 -0.54 -13.13
C ARG A 47 -3.23 0.46 -12.33
N VAL A 48 -3.00 1.75 -12.56
CA VAL A 48 -3.75 2.84 -11.91
C VAL A 48 -5.18 2.86 -12.42
N GLU A 49 -6.14 2.76 -11.50
CA GLU A 49 -7.57 2.81 -11.81
C GLU A 49 -8.17 4.20 -11.54
N ASN A 50 -9.41 4.42 -12.01
CA ASN A 50 -10.14 5.66 -11.71
C ASN A 50 -10.35 5.85 -10.20
N SER A 51 -10.59 4.77 -9.47
CA SER A 51 -10.75 4.76 -8.00
C SER A 51 -9.51 5.28 -7.27
N ASP A 52 -8.32 5.02 -7.81
CA ASP A 52 -7.04 5.49 -7.25
C ASP A 52 -6.82 7.00 -7.46
N LEU A 53 -7.49 7.59 -8.45
CA LEU A 53 -7.41 9.02 -8.81
C LEU A 53 -8.60 9.84 -8.28
N ASP A 54 -9.65 9.18 -7.81
CA ASP A 54 -10.88 9.78 -7.31
C ASP A 54 -10.62 10.62 -6.04
N THR A 55 -10.87 11.93 -6.11
CA THR A 55 -10.62 12.90 -5.04
C THR A 55 -11.64 12.84 -3.91
N GLN A 56 -12.81 12.25 -4.14
CA GLN A 56 -13.80 11.99 -3.09
C GLN A 56 -13.41 10.75 -2.28
N GLN A 57 -12.94 9.69 -2.95
CA GLN A 57 -12.49 8.48 -2.27
C GLN A 57 -11.15 8.66 -1.55
N ASN A 58 -10.27 9.50 -2.11
CA ASN A 58 -9.00 9.93 -1.52
C ASN A 58 -8.16 8.78 -0.92
N ARG A 59 -8.07 7.69 -1.69
CA ARG A 59 -7.37 6.46 -1.35
C ARG A 59 -6.70 5.86 -2.59
N LEU A 60 -5.62 5.14 -2.38
CA LEU A 60 -4.90 4.34 -3.36
C LEU A 60 -4.95 2.89 -2.91
N TYR A 61 -5.50 2.00 -3.73
CA TYR A 61 -5.63 0.59 -3.39
C TYR A 61 -4.34 -0.18 -3.66
N LEU A 62 -3.92 -1.03 -2.72
CA LEU A 62 -2.83 -1.98 -2.89
C LEU A 62 -3.39 -3.38 -3.19
N PRO A 63 -2.84 -4.11 -4.19
CA PRO A 63 -3.32 -5.45 -4.53
C PRO A 63 -3.24 -6.39 -3.33
N THR A 64 -4.35 -7.09 -3.05
CA THR A 64 -4.49 -7.94 -1.85
C THR A 64 -3.43 -9.03 -1.78
N ASP A 65 -3.21 -9.76 -2.87
CA ASP A 65 -2.25 -10.86 -2.93
C ASP A 65 -0.82 -10.37 -2.70
N SER A 66 -0.47 -9.24 -3.31
CA SER A 66 0.82 -8.58 -3.13
C SER A 66 1.05 -8.10 -1.69
N VAL A 67 0.01 -7.59 -1.04
CA VAL A 67 0.09 -7.21 0.38
C VAL A 67 0.32 -8.44 1.26
N ALA A 68 -0.40 -9.53 1.01
CA ALA A 68 -0.24 -10.77 1.75
C ALA A 68 1.16 -11.38 1.59
N ALA A 69 1.67 -11.41 0.37
CA ALA A 69 3.00 -11.97 0.06
C ALA A 69 4.14 -11.10 0.56
N ASN A 70 4.07 -9.78 0.33
CA ASN A 70 5.25 -8.91 0.39
C ASN A 70 5.22 -7.86 1.50
N LEU A 71 4.04 -7.40 1.92
CA LEU A 71 3.95 -6.31 2.90
C LEU A 71 3.83 -6.84 4.33
N ILE A 72 3.04 -7.88 4.56
CA ILE A 72 2.76 -8.37 5.92
C ILE A 72 4.02 -8.81 6.65
N SER A 73 4.91 -9.54 5.98
CA SER A 73 6.18 -10.01 6.56
C SER A 73 7.07 -8.86 7.03
N LEU A 74 6.95 -7.68 6.41
CA LEU A 74 7.71 -6.50 6.80
C LEU A 74 7.15 -5.81 8.04
N LEU A 75 5.85 -5.93 8.32
CA LEU A 75 5.18 -5.22 9.41
C LEU A 75 5.31 -5.98 10.74
N SER A 76 5.64 -5.25 11.80
CA SER A 76 5.54 -5.75 13.17
C SER A 76 4.08 -6.06 13.53
N LEU A 77 3.85 -6.85 14.60
CA LEU A 77 2.50 -7.13 15.08
C LEU A 77 1.73 -5.85 15.44
N GLU A 78 2.41 -4.88 16.03
CA GLU A 78 1.84 -3.58 16.37
C GLU A 78 1.48 -2.78 15.11
N GLU A 79 2.37 -2.76 14.11
CA GLU A 79 2.11 -2.07 12.84
C GLU A 79 0.95 -2.71 12.07
N ARG A 80 0.86 -4.05 12.09
CA ARG A 80 -0.29 -4.77 11.53
C ARG A 80 -1.57 -4.39 12.27
N ALA A 81 -1.54 -4.29 13.60
CA ALA A 81 -2.69 -3.86 14.40
C ALA A 81 -3.12 -2.43 14.06
N MET A 82 -2.18 -1.49 13.97
CA MET A 82 -2.46 -0.11 13.57
C MET A 82 -3.02 -0.01 12.14
N ALA A 83 -2.52 -0.83 11.22
CA ALA A 83 -3.00 -0.90 9.85
C ALA A 83 -4.30 -1.71 9.71
N SER A 84 -4.88 -2.27 10.78
CA SER A 84 -6.02 -3.21 10.73
C SER A 84 -5.77 -4.44 9.84
N LEU A 85 -4.50 -4.88 9.76
CA LEU A 85 -4.01 -6.03 8.99
C LEU A 85 -3.78 -7.26 9.88
N VAL A 86 -4.54 -7.40 10.96
CA VAL A 86 -4.50 -8.57 11.85
C VAL A 86 -5.62 -9.53 11.43
N GLY A 87 -5.25 -10.68 10.83
CA GLY A 87 -6.16 -11.71 10.32
C GLY A 87 -6.09 -11.89 8.80
N ASP A 88 -6.89 -12.81 8.25
CA ASP A 88 -6.87 -13.16 6.82
C ASP A 88 -7.13 -11.93 5.94
N ILE A 89 -6.19 -11.63 5.04
CA ILE A 89 -6.28 -10.53 4.09
C ILE A 89 -7.23 -10.93 2.95
N GLY A 90 -8.08 -10.02 2.49
CA GLY A 90 -9.00 -10.27 1.37
C GLY A 90 -10.41 -10.71 1.79
N GLN A 91 -10.66 -11.00 3.07
CA GLN A 91 -12.03 -11.17 3.58
C GLN A 91 -12.60 -9.84 4.11
N PRO A 92 -13.93 -9.63 4.10
CA PRO A 92 -14.52 -8.53 4.87
C PRO A 92 -14.25 -8.76 6.37
N SER A 93 -13.93 -7.70 7.12
CA SER A 93 -13.58 -7.88 8.54
C SER A 93 -14.79 -8.42 9.32
N LYS A 94 -14.55 -9.34 10.27
CA LYS A 94 -15.63 -9.88 11.15
C LYS A 94 -16.28 -8.79 12.02
N ARG A 95 -15.68 -7.60 12.15
CA ARG A 95 -16.31 -6.44 12.83
C ARG A 95 -17.54 -5.94 12.06
N CYS A 96 -17.57 -6.04 10.73
CA CYS A 96 -18.76 -5.71 9.94
C CYS A 96 -19.98 -6.60 10.28
N ARG A 97 -19.76 -7.81 10.80
CA ARG A 97 -20.85 -8.75 11.14
C ARG A 97 -21.34 -8.60 12.58
N ALA A 98 -20.48 -8.15 13.50
CA ALA A 98 -20.84 -7.90 14.89
C ALA A 98 -21.48 -6.51 15.09
N GLU A 99 -20.99 -5.49 14.38
CA GLU A 99 -21.51 -4.11 14.51
C GLU A 99 -22.89 -3.92 13.85
N ALA A 100 -23.27 -4.77 12.89
CA ALA A 100 -24.61 -4.75 12.29
C ALA A 100 -25.72 -5.20 13.27
N ALA A 101 -25.37 -5.93 14.34
CA ALA A 101 -26.32 -6.30 15.40
C ALA A 101 -26.43 -5.24 16.52
N GLU A 102 -25.42 -4.36 16.67
CA GLU A 102 -25.43 -3.27 17.65
C GLU A 102 -25.95 -1.93 17.07
N ASP A 103 -26.18 -1.86 15.76
CA ASP A 103 -26.53 -0.65 15.01
C ASP A 103 -27.97 -0.13 15.27
N GLU A 104 -28.83 -0.93 15.92
CA GLU A 104 -30.16 -0.46 16.35
C GLU A 104 -30.10 0.43 17.61
N MET A 105 -29.07 0.32 18.46
CA MET A 105 -28.95 1.15 19.67
C MET A 105 -28.16 2.47 19.46
N ARG A 106 -27.30 2.57 18.43
CA ARG A 106 -26.42 3.74 18.22
C ARG A 106 -26.96 4.84 17.30
N LYS A 107 -28.20 4.72 16.83
CA LYS A 107 -28.87 5.73 15.96
C LYS A 107 -29.00 7.14 16.57
N LYS A 108 -28.65 7.37 17.84
CA LYS A 108 -28.67 8.69 18.51
C LYS A 108 -27.31 9.39 18.71
N GLN A 109 -26.19 8.81 18.28
CA GLN A 109 -24.87 9.49 18.36
C GLN A 109 -24.21 9.60 16.98
N LYS A 110 -24.88 10.29 16.04
CA LYS A 110 -24.27 10.73 14.78
C LYS A 110 -23.74 12.16 14.94
N ALA A 111 -22.47 12.31 15.33
CA ALA A 111 -21.71 13.56 15.14
C ALA A 111 -20.17 13.41 15.30
N ALA A 112 -19.63 12.19 15.37
CA ALA A 112 -18.18 11.98 15.35
C ALA A 112 -17.86 10.89 14.33
N GLY A 113 -17.32 11.28 13.18
CA GLY A 113 -16.72 10.32 12.26
C GLY A 113 -15.70 9.46 13.03
N ARG A 114 -15.69 8.14 12.76
CA ARG A 114 -14.71 7.19 13.33
C ARG A 114 -13.33 7.83 13.33
N ALA A 115 -12.61 7.71 14.45
CA ALA A 115 -11.19 8.07 14.51
C ALA A 115 -10.50 7.48 13.28
N HIS A 116 -9.95 8.34 12.42
CA HIS A 116 -9.35 7.97 11.15
C HIS A 116 -8.05 7.19 11.39
N GLY A 117 -8.18 5.92 11.80
CA GLY A 117 -7.07 5.03 12.10
C GLY A 117 -6.32 4.54 10.85
N GLY A 118 -5.06 4.16 11.08
CA GLY A 118 -4.13 3.56 10.14
C GLY A 118 -2.71 3.57 10.72
N LEU A 119 -1.78 2.85 10.08
CA LEU A 119 -0.34 2.98 10.32
C LEU A 119 0.15 4.25 9.60
N PRO A 120 0.77 5.22 10.27
CA PRO A 120 1.35 6.38 9.61
C PRO A 120 2.53 5.95 8.74
N VAL A 121 2.56 6.42 7.49
CA VAL A 121 3.58 6.07 6.50
C VAL A 121 3.99 7.29 5.70
N ARG A 122 5.24 7.29 5.21
CA ARG A 122 5.71 8.28 4.24
C ARG A 122 5.62 7.69 2.84
N VAL A 123 5.06 8.43 1.90
CA VAL A 123 4.97 8.01 0.50
C VAL A 123 5.76 8.98 -0.36
N TYR A 124 6.71 8.46 -1.12
CA TYR A 124 7.54 9.22 -2.02
C TYR A 124 7.08 9.03 -3.46
N ALA A 125 6.86 10.13 -4.16
CA ALA A 125 6.68 10.11 -5.60
C ALA A 125 8.05 10.05 -6.30
N ARG A 126 8.06 9.58 -7.55
CA ARG A 126 9.30 9.49 -8.37
C ARG A 126 10.06 10.83 -8.50
N CYS A 127 9.35 11.96 -8.46
CA CYS A 127 9.94 13.30 -8.48
C CYS A 127 10.64 13.70 -7.16
N GLY A 128 10.68 12.82 -6.15
CA GLY A 128 11.38 13.02 -4.88
C GLY A 128 10.55 13.67 -3.77
N PHE A 129 9.33 14.15 -4.08
CA PHE A 129 8.42 14.70 -3.08
C PHE A 129 7.91 13.61 -2.13
N VAL A 130 7.78 13.96 -0.86
CA VAL A 130 7.28 13.09 0.22
C VAL A 130 5.91 13.55 0.68
N PHE A 131 5.07 12.58 1.03
CA PHE A 131 3.72 12.79 1.52
C PHE A 131 3.47 11.94 2.76
N TYR A 132 2.76 12.48 3.75
CA TYR A 132 2.43 11.85 5.01
C TYR A 132 1.01 11.28 4.94
N LEU A 133 0.94 9.95 4.86
CA LEU A 133 -0.30 9.21 4.61
C LEU A 133 -0.49 8.10 5.64
N TRP A 134 -1.58 7.37 5.51
CA TRP A 134 -1.98 6.29 6.40
C TRP A 134 -2.18 5.01 5.60
N LEU A 135 -1.53 3.93 6.00
CA LEU A 135 -1.78 2.59 5.52
C LEU A 135 -2.86 1.95 6.39
N THR A 136 -3.92 1.43 5.79
CA THR A 136 -4.98 0.75 6.54
C THR A 136 -5.74 -0.24 5.69
N ARG A 137 -6.34 -1.25 6.32
CA ARG A 137 -7.38 -2.08 5.73
C ARG A 137 -8.70 -1.30 5.69
N TRP A 138 -9.34 -1.29 4.52
CA TRP A 138 -10.62 -0.65 4.31
C TRP A 138 -11.78 -1.62 4.60
N ASP A 139 -12.65 -1.28 5.55
CA ASP A 139 -13.73 -2.17 6.01
C ASP A 139 -14.69 -2.59 4.88
N GLY A 140 -15.06 -1.65 3.99
CA GLY A 140 -16.08 -1.89 2.97
C GLY A 140 -15.66 -2.84 1.85
N SER A 141 -14.37 -2.97 1.58
CA SER A 141 -13.83 -3.87 0.54
C SER A 141 -12.91 -4.95 1.08
N GLY A 142 -12.55 -4.90 2.37
CA GLY A 142 -11.57 -5.77 3.00
C GLY A 142 -10.13 -5.55 2.53
N GLY A 143 -9.90 -4.68 1.54
CA GLY A 143 -8.59 -4.48 0.91
C GLY A 143 -7.74 -3.41 1.58
N THR A 144 -6.44 -3.42 1.28
CA THR A 144 -5.47 -2.50 1.87
C THR A 144 -5.36 -1.23 1.05
N VAL A 145 -5.39 -0.07 1.71
CA VAL A 145 -5.31 1.23 1.04
C VAL A 145 -4.29 2.13 1.71
N ILE A 146 -3.69 2.99 0.91
CA ILE A 146 -2.99 4.19 1.38
C ILE A 146 -3.96 5.36 1.23
N LYS A 147 -4.24 6.08 2.32
CA LYS A 147 -5.20 7.20 2.35
C LYS A 147 -4.64 8.40 3.12
N GLY A 148 -5.19 9.58 2.89
CA GLY A 148 -4.84 10.77 3.67
C GLY A 148 -5.01 12.05 2.87
N GLN A 149 -5.05 13.20 3.53
CA GLN A 149 -5.31 14.50 2.89
C GLN A 149 -4.25 14.83 1.81
N GLU A 150 -3.00 14.45 2.04
CA GLU A 150 -1.89 14.69 1.11
C GLU A 150 -1.92 13.80 -0.14
N LEU A 151 -2.85 12.83 -0.25
CA LEU A 151 -2.94 11.99 -1.44
C LEU A 151 -3.32 12.80 -2.68
N LYS A 152 -4.09 13.90 -2.50
CA LYS A 152 -4.38 14.85 -3.57
C LYS A 152 -3.10 15.49 -4.12
N LEU A 153 -2.18 15.87 -3.23
CA LEU A 153 -0.87 16.42 -3.62
C LEU A 153 -0.01 15.33 -4.27
N PHE A 154 0.05 14.13 -3.69
CA PHE A 154 0.74 13.00 -4.28
C PHE A 154 0.31 12.75 -5.74
N ARG A 155 -0.99 12.79 -6.05
CA ARG A 155 -1.50 12.65 -7.42
C ARG A 155 -1.00 13.77 -8.34
N SER A 156 -1.03 15.01 -7.89
CA SER A 156 -0.52 16.16 -8.65
C SER A 156 0.99 16.05 -8.94
N PHE A 157 1.78 15.62 -7.96
CA PHE A 157 3.25 15.57 -8.09
C PHE A 157 3.77 14.26 -8.71
N SER A 158 3.03 13.15 -8.60
CA SER A 158 3.41 11.86 -9.20
C SER A 158 3.17 11.78 -10.71
N SER A 159 2.37 12.71 -11.27
CA SER A 159 1.97 12.74 -12.68
C SER A 159 1.27 11.45 -13.15
N LEU A 160 0.71 10.66 -12.23
CA LEU A 160 0.03 9.41 -12.53
C LEU A 160 -1.29 9.65 -13.27
N LYS A 161 -1.55 8.81 -14.26
CA LYS A 161 -2.80 8.82 -15.05
C LYS A 161 -3.46 7.45 -15.02
N LYS A 162 -4.77 7.43 -15.28
CA LYS A 162 -5.51 6.18 -15.42
C LYS A 162 -4.84 5.32 -16.47
N GLY A 163 -4.58 4.07 -16.13
CA GLY A 163 -3.97 3.09 -17.02
C GLY A 163 -2.45 3.04 -16.98
N ASP A 164 -1.78 3.95 -16.28
CA ASP A 164 -0.35 3.85 -15.99
C ASP A 164 -0.06 2.59 -15.17
N ASN A 165 1.03 1.89 -15.47
CA ASN A 165 1.56 0.85 -14.60
C ASN A 165 2.48 1.51 -13.57
N ILE A 166 2.27 1.17 -12.30
CA ILE A 166 3.06 1.66 -11.18
C ILE A 166 3.63 0.49 -10.40
N ASP A 167 4.81 0.71 -9.87
CA ASP A 167 5.41 -0.14 -8.86
C ASP A 167 5.34 0.54 -7.51
N VAL A 168 5.11 -0.28 -6.49
CA VAL A 168 5.11 0.08 -5.08
C VAL A 168 6.27 -0.64 -4.44
N TRP A 169 7.23 0.14 -3.96
CA TRP A 169 8.37 -0.34 -3.19
C TRP A 169 8.24 0.13 -1.75
N ALA A 170 8.69 -0.68 -0.80
CA ALA A 170 8.79 -0.30 0.60
C ALA A 170 10.25 -0.26 1.06
N PHE A 171 10.53 0.61 2.02
CA PHE A 171 11.79 0.63 2.75
C PHE A 171 11.53 1.23 4.14
N ARG A 172 12.48 1.12 5.07
CA ARG A 172 12.37 1.73 6.39
C ARG A 172 13.33 2.90 6.53
N ARG A 173 13.06 3.86 7.41
CA ARG A 173 14.06 4.88 7.81
C ARG A 173 14.87 4.38 9.01
N ARG A 174 15.92 5.11 9.38
CA ARG A 174 16.74 4.83 10.58
C ARG A 174 15.93 4.62 11.87
N ARG A 175 14.78 5.29 12.02
CA ARG A 175 13.89 5.16 13.19
C ARG A 175 12.88 4.01 13.08
N GLY A 176 12.99 3.17 12.06
CA GLY A 176 12.05 2.10 11.78
C GLY A 176 10.78 2.53 11.04
N GLU A 177 10.58 3.83 10.76
CA GLU A 177 9.37 4.32 10.06
C GLU A 177 9.23 3.67 8.67
N LEU A 178 8.06 3.08 8.39
CA LEU A 178 7.74 2.50 7.09
C LEU A 178 7.52 3.59 6.03
N CYS A 179 8.19 3.43 4.90
CA CYS A 179 8.09 4.31 3.74
C CYS A 179 7.71 3.51 2.49
N PHE A 180 7.01 4.17 1.58
CA PHE A 180 6.73 3.66 0.24
C PHE A 180 7.33 4.58 -0.81
N ALA A 181 7.88 4.01 -1.87
CA ALA A 181 8.22 4.70 -3.11
C ALA A 181 7.25 4.22 -4.20
N ILE A 182 6.47 5.15 -4.77
CA ILE A 182 5.42 4.83 -5.73
C ILE A 182 5.63 5.67 -6.99
N GLY A 183 5.69 4.98 -8.13
CA GLY A 183 5.83 5.62 -9.42
C GLY A 183 5.81 4.60 -10.54
N ARG A 184 5.87 5.08 -11.79
CA ARG A 184 6.14 4.20 -12.92
C ARG A 184 7.52 3.53 -12.74
N PRO A 185 7.71 2.27 -13.19
CA PRO A 185 9.00 1.57 -13.12
C PRO A 185 10.17 2.41 -13.64
#